data_AF-A0A8J3R7W7-F1
#
_entry.id   AF-A0A8J3R7W7-F1
#
_cell.length_a   1.000
_cell.length_b   1.000
_cell.length_c   1.000
_cell.angle_alpha   90.00
_cell.angle_beta   90.00
_cell.angle_gamma   90.00
#
_symmetry.space_group_name_H-M   'P 1'
#
loop_
_entity.id
_entity.type
_entity.pdbx_description
1 polymer ?
#
loop_
_entity_poly.entity_id
_entity_poly.type
_entity_poly.pdbx_seq_one_letter_code
_entity_poly.pdbx_strand_id
1 'polypeptide(L)'
;MRIAAAALIRYPNAQPWRMGADDYLPVAGSGQPLLGTPAPTPGDPQLSVAMRAAGRSVMEERLLPVLLADLRRVSTARGSVVVGHS
;
A
#
# COMPACT_ATOMS: atom_id res chain seq x y z
N MET A 1 -11.27 0.03 2.96
CA MET A 1 -10.69 1.02 2.02
C MET A 1 -11.78 1.66 1.17
N ARG A 2 -12.45 2.71 1.66
CA ARG A 2 -13.46 3.45 0.86
C ARG A 2 -12.88 4.70 0.20
N ILE A 3 -12.03 5.43 0.91
CA ILE A 3 -11.40 6.67 0.42
C ILE A 3 -10.50 6.40 -0.80
N ALA A 4 -9.60 5.40 -0.69
CA ALA A 4 -8.74 5.00 -1.82
C ALA A 4 -9.55 4.53 -3.03
N ALA A 5 -10.58 3.70 -2.83
CA ALA A 5 -11.45 3.24 -3.91
C ALA A 5 -12.21 4.39 -4.60
N ALA A 6 -12.75 5.34 -3.83
CA ALA A 6 -13.42 6.52 -4.38
C ALA A 6 -12.45 7.43 -5.15
N ALA A 7 -11.22 7.58 -4.68
CA ALA A 7 -10.17 8.33 -5.37
C ALA A 7 -9.81 7.69 -6.71
N LEU A 8 -9.68 6.35 -6.78
CA LEU A 8 -9.38 5.64 -8.03
C LEU A 8 -10.51 5.71 -9.05
N ILE A 9 -11.77 5.72 -8.61
CA ILE A 9 -12.92 5.95 -9.50
C ILE A 9 -12.88 7.37 -10.08
N ARG A 10 -12.51 8.36 -9.26
CA ARG A 10 -12.42 9.77 -9.69
C ARG A 10 -11.20 10.03 -10.58
N TYR A 11 -10.09 9.33 -10.32
CA TYR A 11 -8.81 9.50 -11.00
C TYR A 11 -8.33 8.14 -11.51
N PRO A 12 -8.83 7.65 -12.66
CA PRO A 12 -8.54 6.30 -13.15
C PRO A 12 -7.06 6.06 -13.50
N ASN A 13 -6.29 7.13 -13.70
CA ASN A 13 -4.85 7.05 -13.94
C ASN A 13 -4.02 7.16 -12.66
N ALA A 14 -4.65 7.40 -11.50
CA ALA A 14 -3.95 7.39 -10.23
C ALA A 14 -3.57 5.94 -9.90
N GLN A 15 -2.31 5.75 -9.54
CA GLN A 15 -1.81 4.47 -9.05
C GLN A 15 -1.49 4.62 -7.56
N PRO A 16 -2.02 3.74 -6.69
CA PRO A 16 -1.56 3.69 -5.31
C PRO A 16 -0.05 3.43 -5.33
N TRP A 17 0.70 4.22 -4.55
CA TRP A 17 2.14 4.08 -4.50
C TRP A 17 2.54 2.70 -3.94
N ARG A 18 1.80 2.21 -2.93
CA ARG A 18 1.80 0.83 -2.41
C ARG A 18 0.50 0.56 -1.67
N MET A 19 -0.26 -0.46 -2.08
CA MET A 19 -1.35 -1.12 -1.35
C MET A 19 -1.96 -2.21 -2.26
N GLY A 20 -1.12 -3.13 -2.75
CA GLY A 20 -1.58 -4.34 -3.45
C GLY A 20 -1.92 -5.46 -2.46
N ALA A 21 -2.45 -6.58 -2.96
CA ALA A 21 -2.65 -7.79 -2.16
C ALA A 21 -1.37 -8.24 -1.44
N ASP A 22 -0.21 -8.16 -2.10
CA ASP A 22 1.09 -8.55 -1.54
C ASP A 22 1.56 -7.63 -0.40
N ASP A 23 1.27 -6.34 -0.46
CA ASP A 23 1.54 -5.41 0.64
C ASP A 23 0.54 -5.59 1.80
N TYR A 24 -0.68 -6.04 1.49
CA TYR A 24 -1.76 -6.22 2.47
C TYR A 24 -1.58 -7.47 3.33
N LEU A 25 -1.30 -8.63 2.72
CA LEU A 25 -1.29 -9.93 3.40
C LEU A 25 -0.41 -9.96 4.67
N PRO A 26 0.82 -9.40 4.67
CA PRO A 26 1.69 -9.43 5.85
C PRO A 26 1.14 -8.61 7.04
N VAL A 27 0.29 -7.62 6.78
CA VAL A 27 -0.23 -6.68 7.79
C VAL A 27 -1.72 -6.83 8.04
N ALA A 28 -2.38 -7.81 7.40
CA ALA A 28 -3.82 -8.03 7.47
C ALA A 28 -4.36 -8.12 8.90
N GLY A 29 -3.61 -8.78 9.79
CA GLY A 29 -3.95 -8.93 11.21
C GLY A 29 -4.01 -7.62 12.00
N SER A 30 -3.37 -6.58 11.48
CA SER A 30 -3.24 -5.27 12.13
C SER A 30 -4.33 -4.27 11.70
N GLY A 31 -5.17 -4.67 10.73
CA GLY A 31 -6.26 -3.86 10.17
C GLY A 31 -7.45 -3.72 11.11
N GLN A 32 -8.28 -2.72 10.81
CA GLN A 32 -9.57 -2.53 11.47
C GLN A 32 -10.61 -3.52 10.91
N PRO A 33 -11.66 -3.87 11.66
CA PRO A 33 -12.75 -4.70 11.15
C PRO A 33 -13.27 -4.16 9.81
N LEU A 34 -13.51 -5.07 8.86
CA LEU A 34 -14.12 -4.69 7.58
C LEU A 34 -15.61 -4.38 7.80
N LEU A 35 -15.96 -3.09 7.82
CA LEU A 35 -17.33 -2.65 8.12
C LEU A 35 -18.13 -2.29 6.86
N GLY A 36 -19.33 -2.84 6.76
CA GLY A 36 -20.31 -2.59 5.69
C GLY A 36 -19.94 -3.24 4.34
N THR A 37 -20.65 -2.87 3.26
CA THR A 37 -20.41 -3.43 1.92
C THR A 37 -19.01 -3.10 1.42
N PRO A 38 -18.15 -4.11 1.14
CA PRO A 38 -16.80 -3.86 0.65
C PRO A 38 -16.85 -3.04 -0.64
N ALA A 39 -16.14 -1.91 -0.67
CA ALA A 39 -16.00 -1.17 -1.91
C ALA A 39 -15.19 -2.02 -2.90
N PRO A 40 -15.59 -2.09 -4.19
CA PRO A 40 -14.73 -2.68 -5.21
C PRO A 40 -13.37 -1.98 -5.19
N THR A 41 -12.29 -2.72 -5.40
CA THR A 41 -10.93 -2.22 -5.58
C THR A 41 -10.58 -2.39 -7.07
N PRO A 42 -10.94 -1.42 -7.94
CA PRO A 42 -10.84 -1.61 -9.39
C PRO A 42 -9.40 -1.84 -9.87
N GLY A 43 -8.41 -1.33 -9.11
CA GLY A 43 -6.99 -1.49 -9.42
C GLY A 43 -6.38 -2.83 -8.97
N ASP A 44 -7.04 -3.59 -8.08
CA ASP A 44 -6.55 -4.90 -7.61
C ASP A 44 -7.71 -5.75 -7.08
N PRO A 45 -8.28 -6.65 -7.90
CA PRO A 45 -9.32 -7.58 -7.46
C PRO A 45 -8.86 -8.57 -6.38
N GLN A 46 -7.58 -8.97 -6.37
CA GLN A 46 -7.07 -9.92 -5.37
C GLN A 46 -7.03 -9.29 -3.98
N LEU A 47 -6.75 -7.99 -3.88
CA LEU A 47 -6.83 -7.26 -2.62
C LEU A 47 -8.24 -7.35 -2.00
N SER A 48 -9.30 -7.21 -2.81
CA SER A 48 -10.68 -7.35 -2.32
C SER A 48 -10.95 -8.74 -1.76
N VAL A 49 -10.44 -9.78 -2.42
CA VAL A 49 -10.57 -11.18 -1.97
C VAL A 49 -9.83 -11.37 -0.64
N ALA A 50 -8.58 -10.92 -0.55
CA ALA A 50 -7.76 -11.04 0.67
C ALA A 50 -8.40 -10.30 1.86
N MET A 51 -8.91 -9.08 1.64
CA MET A 51 -9.58 -8.29 2.68
C MET A 51 -10.87 -8.96 3.19
N ARG A 52 -11.66 -9.55 2.28
CA ARG A 52 -12.87 -10.30 2.64
C ARG A 52 -12.54 -11.56 3.43
N ALA A 53 -11.54 -12.32 3.00
CA ALA A 53 -11.10 -13.53 3.69
C ALA A 53 -10.57 -13.23 5.10
N ALA A 54 -9.82 -12.16 5.27
CA ALA A 54 -9.29 -11.75 6.57
C ALA A 54 -10.30 -11.00 7.46
N GLY A 55 -11.42 -10.53 6.89
CA GLY A 55 -12.41 -9.71 7.61
C GLY A 55 -11.87 -8.37 8.11
N ARG A 56 -10.75 -7.89 7.54
CA ARG A 56 -10.03 -6.70 8.00
C ARG A 56 -9.68 -5.76 6.85
N SER A 57 -9.75 -4.47 7.14
CA SER A 57 -9.25 -3.42 6.24
C SER A 57 -8.02 -2.73 6.84
N VAL A 58 -7.00 -2.55 6.02
CA VAL A 58 -5.78 -1.81 6.38
C VAL A 58 -5.77 -0.52 5.57
N MET A 59 -5.40 0.60 6.20
CA MET A 59 -5.23 1.90 5.54
C MET A 59 -3.82 2.04 4.96
N GLU A 60 -3.68 2.76 3.84
CA GLU A 60 -2.39 3.00 3.15
C GLU A 60 -1.34 3.59 4.08
N GLU A 61 -1.75 4.48 5.01
CA GLU A 61 -0.87 5.11 5.99
C GLU A 61 -0.11 4.10 6.86
N ARG A 62 -0.62 2.87 6.99
CA ARG A 62 0.06 1.79 7.73
C ARG A 62 1.30 1.28 7.01
N LEU A 63 1.43 1.56 5.71
CA LEU A 63 2.61 1.24 4.90
C LEU A 63 3.66 2.37 4.93
N LEU A 64 3.38 3.53 5.56
CA LEU A 64 4.34 4.64 5.68
C LEU A 64 5.69 4.20 6.29
N PRO A 65 5.77 3.35 7.33
CA PRO A 65 7.06 2.89 7.84
C PRO A 65 7.90 2.16 6.79
N VAL A 66 7.25 1.41 5.89
CA VAL A 66 7.91 0.68 4.81
C VAL A 66 8.42 1.66 3.75
N LEU A 67 7.60 2.65 3.36
CA LEU A 67 8.03 3.72 2.46
C LEU A 67 9.26 4.46 2.96
N LEU A 68 9.23 4.87 4.24
CA LEU A 68 10.32 5.61 4.86
C LEU A 68 11.58 4.75 4.94
N ALA A 69 11.46 3.46 5.22
CA ALA A 69 12.59 2.53 5.19
C ALA A 69 13.20 2.41 3.78
N ASP A 70 12.38 2.29 2.74
CA ASP A 70 12.84 2.20 1.36
C ASP A 70 13.50 3.50 0.88
N LEU A 71 12.91 4.66 1.18
CA LEU A 71 13.50 5.96 0.86
C LEU A 71 14.85 6.18 1.54
N ARG A 72 14.99 5.73 2.81
CA ARG A 72 16.27 5.77 3.53
C ARG A 72 17.32 4.86 2.88
N ARG A 73 16.94 3.66 2.42
CA ARG A 73 17.87 2.77 1.69
C ARG A 73 18.34 3.40 0.39
N VAL A 74 17.43 3.96 -0.39
CA VAL A 74 17.74 4.59 -1.69
C VAL A 74 18.59 5.85 -1.52
N SER A 75 18.34 6.66 -0.48
CA SER A 75 19.15 7.86 -0.21
C SER A 75 20.58 7.50 0.22
N THR A 76 20.76 6.47 1.05
CA THR A 76 22.08 5.97 1.44
C THR A 76 22.83 5.35 0.26
N ALA A 77 22.15 4.58 -0.60
CA ALA A 77 22.76 3.98 -1.79
C ALA A 77 23.27 5.04 -2.80
N ARG A 78 22.53 6.14 -2.99
CA ARG A 78 22.97 7.26 -3.86
C ARG A 78 24.10 8.10 -3.26
N GLY A 79 24.18 8.19 -1.93
CA GLY A 79 25.30 8.87 -1.24
C GLY A 79 26.63 8.11 -1.32
N SER A 80 26.59 6.78 -1.49
CA SER A 80 27.79 5.94 -1.50
C SER A 80 28.54 5.92 -2.84
N VAL A 81 27.96 6.45 -3.92
CA VAL A 81 28.56 6.43 -5.27
C VAL A 81 29.55 7.58 -5.50
N VAL A 82 29.62 8.58 -4.60
CA VAL A 82 30.40 9.81 -4.82
C VAL A 82 31.81 9.78 -4.21
N VAL A 83 32.19 8.73 -3.47
CA VAL A 83 33.53 8.63 -2.86
C VAL A 83 34.38 7.60 -3.59
N GLY A 84 35.08 8.02 -4.63
CA GLY A 84 36.15 7.21 -5.20
C GLY A 84 36.53 7.57 -6.62
N HIS A 85 37.25 8.68 -6.82
CA HIS A 85 38.27 8.81 -7.86
C HIS A 85 39.34 9.78 -7.32
N SER A 86 40.43 9.18 -6.80
CA SER A 86 41.71 9.85 -6.55
C SER A 86 42.53 9.90 -7.83
#